data_AF-A0A838PED2-F1
#
_entry.id   AF-A0A838PED2-F1
#
_cell.length_a   1.000
_cell.length_b   1.000
_cell.length_c   1.000
_cell.angle_alpha   90.00
_cell.angle_beta   90.00
_cell.angle_gamma   90.00
#
_symmetry.space_group_name_H-M   'P 1'
#
loop_
_entity.id
_entity.type
_entity.pdbx_description
1 polymer ?
#
loop_
_entity_poly.entity_id
_entity_poly.type
_entity_poly.pdbx_seq_one_letter_code
_entity_poly.pdbx_strand_id
1 'polypeptide(L)'
;MKAKTIVSTLALCFVAAAVCFAADLQMGTWKLNEATSKLAPGGAKNHSVVYEAAGDEVRITVDGTDSEGKPVHNEWTGKFDGKDYPVTGDSGSDARSYKQVDDRTLELTIKKGGKVTVTGRIVVSADGKTRTVTTSGTDPQGKKFKSIAVYDKQ
;
A
#
# COMPACT_ATOMS: atom_id res chain seq x y z
N MET A 1 14.59 -24.62 -60.81
CA MET A 1 13.46 -24.82 -59.88
C MET A 1 13.90 -24.36 -58.50
N LYS A 2 13.18 -23.41 -57.88
CA LYS A 2 13.52 -22.80 -56.60
C LYS A 2 12.96 -23.66 -55.46
N ALA A 3 13.79 -24.10 -54.52
CA ALA A 3 13.35 -24.65 -53.24
C ALA A 3 13.59 -23.63 -52.14
N LYS A 4 12.52 -23.36 -51.38
CA LYS A 4 12.37 -22.35 -50.34
C LYS A 4 12.41 -23.04 -48.96
N THR A 5 13.10 -22.38 -48.02
CA THR A 5 12.79 -22.23 -46.58
C THR A 5 12.83 -23.47 -45.66
N ILE A 6 13.54 -23.32 -44.54
CA ILE A 6 13.04 -23.34 -43.13
C ILE A 6 14.25 -23.66 -42.23
N VAL A 7 14.71 -22.68 -41.45
CA VAL A 7 15.54 -22.95 -40.27
C VAL A 7 14.79 -22.36 -39.07
N SER A 8 14.35 -23.29 -38.22
CA SER A 8 13.49 -23.08 -37.07
C SER A 8 14.14 -22.20 -36.00
N THR A 9 13.35 -21.29 -35.47
CA THR A 9 13.66 -20.42 -34.34
C THR A 9 13.97 -21.23 -33.08
N LEU A 10 15.12 -20.95 -32.47
CA LEU A 10 15.56 -21.51 -31.19
C LEU A 10 14.64 -21.00 -30.06
N ALA A 11 13.81 -21.88 -29.49
CA ALA A 11 13.04 -21.58 -28.29
C ALA A 11 13.96 -21.62 -27.06
N LEU A 12 14.27 -20.45 -26.50
CA LEU A 12 15.01 -20.32 -25.25
C LEU A 12 14.04 -20.59 -24.08
N CYS A 13 14.08 -21.81 -23.55
CA CYS A 13 13.39 -22.16 -22.31
C CYS A 13 14.01 -21.39 -21.13
N PHE A 14 13.40 -20.29 -20.72
CA PHE A 14 13.64 -19.72 -19.40
C PHE A 14 12.95 -20.61 -18.37
N VAL A 15 13.73 -21.46 -17.69
CA VAL A 15 13.30 -22.07 -16.43
C VAL A 15 13.32 -20.96 -15.39
N ALA A 16 12.18 -20.28 -15.21
CA ALA A 16 11.98 -19.42 -14.06
C ALA A 16 11.90 -20.33 -12.82
N ALA A 17 12.94 -20.34 -12.00
CA ALA A 17 12.87 -20.89 -10.66
C ALA A 17 11.81 -20.09 -9.89
N ALA A 18 10.60 -20.63 -9.79
CA ALA A 18 9.57 -20.10 -8.91
C ALA A 18 10.01 -20.36 -7.47
N VAL A 19 10.75 -19.41 -6.90
CA VAL A 19 10.92 -19.36 -5.44
C VAL A 19 9.53 -19.06 -4.90
N CYS A 20 8.86 -20.08 -4.36
CA CYS A 20 7.63 -19.92 -3.59
C CYS A 20 8.00 -19.21 -2.28
N PHE A 21 8.16 -17.88 -2.33
CA PHE A 21 7.83 -17.09 -1.17
C PHE A 21 6.35 -17.30 -0.95
N ALA A 22 5.95 -17.75 0.25
CA ALA A 22 4.58 -17.57 0.68
C ALA A 22 4.27 -16.09 0.45
N ALA A 23 3.35 -15.80 -0.49
CA ALA A 23 3.07 -14.43 -0.86
C ALA A 23 2.57 -13.73 0.40
N ASP A 24 3.37 -12.80 0.95
CA ASP A 24 2.91 -11.94 2.03
C ASP A 24 1.62 -11.27 1.53
N LEU A 25 0.53 -11.52 2.25
CA LEU A 25 -0.81 -11.18 1.80
C LEU A 25 -0.99 -9.66 1.61
N GLN A 26 -0.12 -8.87 2.26
CA GLN A 26 -0.09 -7.41 2.14
C GLN A 26 0.47 -6.94 0.80
N MET A 27 1.31 -7.76 0.14
CA MET A 27 2.06 -7.37 -1.06
C MET A 27 1.16 -7.18 -2.28
N GLY A 28 1.64 -6.35 -3.21
CA GLY A 28 0.99 -6.04 -4.48
C GLY A 28 0.31 -4.69 -4.52
N THR A 29 -0.51 -4.50 -5.55
CA THR A 29 -1.20 -3.23 -5.82
C THR A 29 -2.63 -3.27 -5.31
N TRP A 30 -2.99 -2.28 -4.52
CA TRP A 30 -4.31 -2.10 -3.94
C TRP A 30 -4.95 -0.83 -4.49
N LYS A 31 -6.10 -0.95 -5.15
CA LYS A 31 -6.85 0.19 -5.71
C LYS A 31 -8.08 0.47 -4.86
N LEU A 32 -8.30 1.76 -4.54
CA LEU A 32 -9.42 2.20 -3.72
C LEU A 32 -10.75 1.84 -4.38
N ASN A 33 -11.63 1.21 -3.62
CA ASN A 33 -13.02 0.98 -3.97
C ASN A 33 -13.87 2.02 -3.23
N GLU A 34 -14.14 3.15 -3.87
CA GLU A 34 -14.92 4.24 -3.26
C GLU A 34 -16.38 3.84 -2.98
N ALA A 35 -16.95 2.96 -3.79
CA ALA A 35 -18.34 2.52 -3.65
C ALA A 35 -18.61 1.75 -2.35
N THR A 36 -17.61 1.03 -1.83
CA THR A 36 -17.71 0.26 -0.58
C THR A 36 -17.02 0.95 0.60
N SER A 37 -16.27 2.02 0.33
CA SER A 37 -15.58 2.80 1.36
C SER A 37 -16.52 3.73 2.12
N LYS A 38 -16.16 4.03 3.37
CA LYS A 38 -16.79 5.07 4.21
C LYS A 38 -15.72 6.07 4.62
N LEU A 39 -15.33 6.91 3.66
CA LEU A 39 -14.26 7.89 3.86
C LEU A 39 -14.76 9.09 4.68
N ALA A 40 -13.85 9.67 5.48
CA ALA A 40 -14.13 10.91 6.19
C ALA A 40 -14.43 12.04 5.19
N PRO A 41 -15.52 12.81 5.35
CA PRO A 41 -15.86 13.91 4.43
C PRO A 41 -14.74 14.96 4.36
N GLY A 42 -14.38 15.37 3.14
CA GLY A 42 -13.35 16.39 2.89
C GLY A 42 -11.92 15.95 3.22
N GLY A 43 -11.69 14.67 3.55
CA GLY A 43 -10.37 14.13 3.79
C GLY A 43 -9.64 13.74 2.49
N ALA A 44 -8.31 13.61 2.59
CA ALA A 44 -7.49 13.05 1.52
C ALA A 44 -7.93 11.61 1.17
N LYS A 45 -7.73 11.25 -0.10
CA LYS A 45 -8.04 9.91 -0.63
C LYS A 45 -6.76 9.28 -1.17
N ASN A 46 -6.42 8.10 -0.67
CA ASN A 46 -5.35 7.28 -1.25
C ASN A 46 -5.99 6.39 -2.31
N HIS A 47 -5.82 6.73 -3.59
CA HIS A 47 -6.42 6.03 -4.73
C HIS A 47 -5.75 4.68 -5.02
N SER A 48 -4.43 4.60 -4.84
CA SER A 48 -3.69 3.35 -4.93
C SER A 48 -2.63 3.27 -3.83
N VAL A 49 -2.35 2.04 -3.40
CA VAL A 49 -1.23 1.74 -2.54
C VAL A 49 -0.51 0.50 -3.07
N VAL A 50 0.79 0.60 -3.29
CA VAL A 50 1.63 -0.49 -3.82
C VAL A 50 2.59 -0.92 -2.72
N TYR A 51 2.66 -2.23 -2.47
CA TYR A 51 3.59 -2.85 -1.53
C TYR A 51 4.57 -3.71 -2.34
N GLU A 52 5.84 -3.34 -2.34
CA GLU A 52 6.89 -3.98 -3.15
C GLU A 52 8.08 -4.40 -2.29
N ALA A 53 8.71 -5.51 -2.65
CA ALA A 53 9.86 -6.01 -1.92
C ALA A 53 11.06 -5.06 -2.11
N ALA A 54 11.72 -4.71 -1.02
CA ALA A 54 12.92 -3.87 -1.00
C ALA A 54 13.99 -4.54 -0.11
N GLY A 55 14.54 -5.65 -0.59
CA GLY A 55 15.45 -6.48 0.21
C GLY A 55 14.71 -7.19 1.34
N ASP A 56 15.11 -6.95 2.59
CA ASP A 56 14.43 -7.42 3.80
C ASP A 56 13.38 -6.42 4.34
N GLU A 57 13.13 -5.35 3.58
CA GLU A 57 12.12 -4.33 3.83
C GLU A 57 11.02 -4.35 2.75
N VAL A 58 10.01 -3.51 2.94
CA VAL A 58 8.93 -3.26 2.00
C VAL A 58 8.94 -1.78 1.63
N ARG A 59 8.95 -1.48 0.33
CA ARG A 59 8.68 -0.14 -0.20
C ARG A 59 7.19 0.01 -0.38
N ILE A 60 6.63 1.09 0.15
CA ILE A 60 5.21 1.39 0.04
C ILE A 60 5.04 2.73 -0.65
N THR A 61 4.39 2.69 -1.80
CA THR A 61 4.07 3.87 -2.62
C THR A 61 2.57 4.14 -2.54
N VAL A 62 2.19 5.39 -2.33
CA VAL A 62 0.80 5.84 -2.24
C VAL A 62 0.57 6.98 -3.22
N ASP A 63 -0.40 6.79 -4.11
CA ASP A 63 -0.93 7.86 -4.96
C ASP A 63 -2.35 8.19 -4.54
N GLY A 64 -2.68 9.48 -4.57
CA GLY A 64 -3.92 9.97 -4.02
C GLY A 64 -4.27 11.39 -4.42
N THR A 65 -5.26 11.92 -3.73
CA THR A 65 -5.62 13.34 -3.75
C THR A 65 -5.70 13.87 -2.32
N ASP A 66 -5.28 15.12 -2.10
CA ASP A 66 -5.46 15.80 -0.82
C ASP A 66 -6.90 16.30 -0.63
N SER A 67 -7.17 17.01 0.47
CA SER A 67 -8.49 17.60 0.76
C SER A 67 -8.93 18.69 -0.23
N GLU A 68 -8.00 19.26 -1.00
CA GLU A 68 -8.27 20.23 -2.06
C GLU A 68 -8.46 19.56 -3.43
N GLY A 69 -8.31 18.23 -3.50
CA GLY A 69 -8.40 17.45 -4.74
C GLY A 69 -7.12 17.48 -5.58
N LYS A 70 -6.01 18.00 -5.04
CA LYS A 70 -4.72 18.01 -5.76
C LYS A 70 -4.06 16.64 -5.69
N PRO A 71 -3.42 16.17 -6.77
CA PRO A 71 -2.68 14.92 -6.75
C PRO A 71 -1.59 14.94 -5.68
N VAL A 72 -1.46 13.84 -4.96
CA VAL A 72 -0.38 13.60 -4.00
C VAL A 72 0.29 12.27 -4.28
N HIS A 73 1.59 12.23 -4.04
CA HIS A 73 2.43 11.03 -4.16
C HIS A 73 3.35 10.99 -2.95
N ASN A 74 3.32 9.90 -2.19
CA ASN A 74 4.22 9.69 -1.08
C ASN A 74 4.74 8.26 -1.03
N GLU A 75 5.89 8.12 -0.39
CA GLU A 75 6.57 6.85 -0.30
C GLU A 75 7.31 6.71 1.02
N TRP A 76 7.45 5.48 1.47
CA TRP A 76 8.36 5.11 2.54
C TRP A 76 8.84 3.68 2.34
N THR A 77 10.02 3.36 2.88
CA THR A 77 10.56 2.00 2.91
C THR A 77 10.84 1.61 4.35
N GLY A 78 10.45 0.40 4.74
CA GLY A 78 10.67 -0.10 6.10
C GLY A 78 10.09 -1.48 6.35
N LYS A 79 9.98 -1.85 7.62
CA LYS A 79 9.50 -3.16 8.07
C LYS A 79 8.17 -3.07 8.81
N PHE A 80 7.49 -4.20 8.95
CA PHE A 80 6.29 -4.34 9.78
C PHE A 80 6.62 -4.66 11.25
N ASP A 81 7.67 -4.03 11.80
CA ASP A 81 8.19 -4.29 13.15
C ASP A 81 7.74 -3.27 14.22
N GLY A 82 6.92 -2.30 13.82
CA GLY A 82 6.41 -1.24 14.67
C GLY A 82 7.35 -0.05 14.87
N LYS A 83 8.52 -0.01 14.21
CA LYS A 83 9.41 1.15 14.24
C LYS A 83 8.92 2.26 13.30
N ASP A 84 9.38 3.48 13.58
CA ASP A 84 9.11 4.64 12.72
C ASP A 84 10.08 4.68 11.55
N TYR A 85 9.54 4.80 10.34
CA TYR A 85 10.28 4.99 9.10
C TYR A 85 9.89 6.32 8.45
N PRO A 86 10.85 7.08 7.89
CA PRO A 86 10.59 8.39 7.31
C PRO A 86 9.74 8.28 6.04
N VAL A 87 8.89 9.28 5.83
CA VAL A 87 8.06 9.41 4.62
C VAL A 87 8.58 10.53 3.74
N THR A 88 8.59 10.31 2.44
CA THR A 88 8.87 11.32 1.42
C THR A 88 7.56 11.70 0.70
N GLY A 89 7.45 12.95 0.24
CA GLY A 89 6.30 13.41 -0.56
C GLY A 89 4.99 13.68 0.20
N ASP A 90 4.95 13.47 1.52
CA ASP A 90 3.79 13.80 2.36
C ASP A 90 4.08 15.01 3.26
N SER A 91 3.40 16.13 3.04
CA SER A 91 3.54 17.31 3.91
C SER A 91 2.82 17.15 5.26
N GLY A 92 1.81 16.28 5.32
CA GLY A 92 0.95 16.05 6.48
C GLY A 92 1.53 15.08 7.52
N SER A 93 2.67 14.44 7.24
CA SER A 93 3.32 13.53 8.17
C SER A 93 4.82 13.43 7.92
N ASP A 94 5.57 12.91 8.90
CA ASP A 94 7.02 12.72 8.79
C ASP A 94 7.41 11.25 8.85
N ALA A 95 6.57 10.40 9.45
CA ALA A 95 6.87 8.98 9.62
C ALA A 95 5.64 8.07 9.53
N ARG A 96 5.88 6.81 9.14
CA ARG A 96 4.96 5.68 9.23
C ARG A 96 5.55 4.63 10.15
N SER A 97 4.70 4.01 10.95
CA SER A 97 5.04 2.80 11.70
C SER A 97 3.96 1.76 11.44
N TYR A 98 4.40 0.58 11.02
CA TYR A 98 3.55 -0.56 10.73
C TYR A 98 3.99 -1.71 11.62
N LYS A 99 3.05 -2.33 12.33
CA LYS A 99 3.32 -3.49 13.19
C LYS A 99 2.48 -4.66 12.74
N GLN A 100 3.11 -5.78 12.41
CA GLN A 100 2.41 -7.01 12.11
C GLN A 100 1.78 -7.59 13.39
N VAL A 101 0.48 -7.88 13.32
CA VAL A 101 -0.26 -8.56 14.39
C VAL A 101 -0.42 -10.04 14.06
N ASP A 102 -0.74 -10.32 12.79
CA ASP A 102 -0.85 -11.66 12.22
C ASP A 102 -0.63 -11.56 10.69
N ASP A 103 -0.73 -12.68 9.98
CA ASP A 103 -0.50 -12.76 8.52
C ASP A 103 -1.39 -11.83 7.67
N ARG A 104 -2.54 -11.38 8.20
CA ARG A 104 -3.53 -10.56 7.48
C ARG A 104 -3.68 -9.17 8.07
N THR A 105 -3.09 -8.91 9.23
CA THR A 105 -3.41 -7.73 10.02
C THR A 105 -2.17 -6.92 10.37
N LEU A 106 -2.18 -5.64 10.00
CA LEU A 106 -1.18 -4.66 10.43
C LEU A 106 -1.85 -3.58 11.29
N GLU A 107 -1.14 -3.11 12.31
CA GLU A 107 -1.42 -1.86 12.99
C GLU A 107 -0.63 -0.73 12.31
N LEU A 108 -1.29 0.40 12.10
CA LEU A 108 -0.74 1.59 11.44
C LEU A 108 -0.66 2.73 12.45
N THR A 109 0.47 3.42 12.47
CA THR A 109 0.66 4.70 13.15
C THR A 109 1.25 5.72 12.17
N ILE A 110 0.70 6.93 12.17
CA ILE A 110 1.21 8.09 11.43
C ILE A 110 1.63 9.16 12.43
N LYS A 111 2.81 9.75 12.22
CA LYS A 111 3.34 10.79 13.09
C LYS A 111 3.69 12.06 12.32
N LYS A 112 3.53 13.20 12.99
CA LYS A 112 4.01 14.53 12.56
C LYS A 112 4.68 15.21 13.76
N GLY A 113 5.90 15.71 13.60
CA GLY A 113 6.68 16.34 14.66
C GLY A 113 6.86 15.44 15.89
N GLY A 114 7.05 14.14 15.67
CA GLY A 114 7.18 13.13 16.73
C GLY A 114 5.87 12.77 17.47
N LYS A 115 4.74 13.42 17.15
CA LYS A 115 3.43 13.15 17.76
C LYS A 115 2.59 12.25 16.87
N VAL A 116 1.87 11.30 17.48
CA VAL A 116 0.89 10.46 16.77
C VAL A 116 -0.31 11.30 16.36
N THR A 117 -0.60 11.35 15.07
CA THR A 117 -1.74 12.08 14.50
C THR A 117 -2.85 11.14 14.04
N VAL A 118 -2.48 9.95 13.56
CA VAL A 118 -3.42 8.91 13.10
C VAL A 118 -2.97 7.55 13.60
N THR A 119 -3.94 6.74 14.03
CA THR A 119 -3.77 5.31 14.27
C THR A 119 -4.75 4.54 13.39
N GLY A 120 -4.46 3.28 13.12
CA GLY A 120 -5.35 2.46 12.32
C GLY A 120 -5.01 0.99 12.30
N ARG A 121 -5.85 0.24 11.59
CA ARG A 121 -5.68 -1.19 11.34
C ARG A 121 -5.91 -1.46 9.86
N ILE A 122 -5.05 -2.30 9.30
CA ILE A 122 -5.11 -2.78 7.92
C ILE A 122 -5.39 -4.27 8.01
N VAL A 123 -6.43 -4.73 7.32
CA VAL A 123 -6.84 -6.14 7.31
C VAL A 123 -7.04 -6.59 5.88
N VAL A 124 -6.34 -7.65 5.47
CA VAL A 124 -6.55 -8.33 4.20
C VAL A 124 -7.61 -9.43 4.39
N SER A 125 -8.55 -9.53 3.45
CA SER A 125 -9.62 -10.54 3.48
C SER A 125 -9.07 -11.96 3.41
N ALA A 126 -9.87 -12.95 3.82
CA ALA A 126 -9.46 -14.35 3.82
C ALA A 126 -9.02 -14.85 2.43
N ASP A 127 -9.69 -14.36 1.38
CA ASP A 127 -9.41 -14.66 -0.03
C ASP A 127 -8.29 -13.81 -0.64
N GLY A 128 -7.72 -12.86 0.11
CA GLY A 128 -6.62 -12.01 -0.33
C GLY A 128 -6.97 -10.94 -1.37
N LYS A 129 -8.26 -10.79 -1.72
CA LYS A 129 -8.72 -9.90 -2.80
C LYS A 129 -9.05 -8.48 -2.34
N THR A 130 -9.33 -8.29 -1.06
CA THR A 130 -9.73 -7.01 -0.50
C THR A 130 -8.87 -6.65 0.70
N ARG A 131 -8.54 -5.37 0.83
CA ARG A 131 -7.83 -4.79 1.98
C ARG A 131 -8.69 -3.67 2.57
N THR A 132 -9.00 -3.78 3.86
CA THR A 132 -9.73 -2.75 4.59
C THR A 132 -8.79 -1.99 5.53
N VAL A 133 -8.78 -0.67 5.43
CA VAL A 133 -8.00 0.22 6.29
C VAL A 133 -8.97 1.05 7.12
N THR A 134 -8.97 0.83 8.42
CA THR A 134 -9.72 1.66 9.37
C THR A 134 -8.77 2.59 10.09
N THR A 135 -8.96 3.90 9.96
CA THR A 135 -8.14 4.91 10.63
C THR A 135 -8.96 5.80 11.53
N SER A 136 -8.33 6.31 12.57
CA SER A 136 -8.86 7.36 13.44
C SER A 136 -7.73 8.33 13.79
N GLY A 137 -8.04 9.61 13.79
CA GLY A 137 -7.04 10.64 13.99
C GLY A 137 -7.65 12.00 14.24
N THR A 138 -6.77 12.99 14.29
CA THR A 138 -7.13 14.41 14.42
C THR A 138 -6.57 15.15 13.21
N ASP A 139 -7.40 15.93 12.53
CA ASP A 139 -6.98 16.76 11.41
C ASP A 139 -6.18 18.00 11.88
N PRO A 140 -5.56 18.78 10.97
CA PRO A 140 -4.81 19.99 11.34
C PRO A 140 -5.66 21.06 12.05
N GLN A 141 -6.98 21.01 11.93
CA GLN A 141 -7.93 21.92 12.58
C GLN A 141 -8.36 21.42 13.96
N GLY A 142 -7.84 20.28 14.43
CA GLY A 142 -8.14 19.71 15.75
C GLY A 142 -9.42 18.86 15.78
N LYS A 143 -10.07 18.61 14.64
CA LYS A 143 -11.28 17.82 14.56
C LYS A 143 -10.93 16.33 14.44
N LYS A 144 -11.60 15.53 15.26
CA LYS A 144 -11.47 14.07 15.21
C LYS A 144 -12.19 13.52 13.98
N PHE A 145 -11.57 12.53 13.35
CA PHE A 145 -12.17 11.80 12.24
C PHE A 145 -12.00 10.28 12.40
N LYS A 146 -12.87 9.55 11.72
CA LYS A 146 -12.74 8.12 11.46
C LYS A 146 -12.99 7.87 9.98
N SER A 147 -12.19 7.00 9.38
CA SER A 147 -12.31 6.65 7.97
C SER A 147 -12.18 5.13 7.80
N ILE A 148 -12.95 4.56 6.88
CA ILE A 148 -12.83 3.16 6.45
C ILE A 148 -12.62 3.18 4.94
N ALA A 149 -11.40 2.88 4.52
CA ALA A 149 -11.05 2.75 3.11
C ALA A 149 -10.97 1.27 2.74
N VAL A 150 -11.70 0.87 1.71
CA VAL A 150 -11.70 -0.49 1.17
C VAL A 150 -10.97 -0.46 -0.16
N TYR A 151 -10.07 -1.40 -0.36
CA TYR A 151 -9.27 -1.54 -1.57
C TYR A 151 -9.44 -2.93 -2.16
N ASP A 152 -9.48 -3.00 -3.48
CA ASP A 152 -9.40 -4.24 -4.24
C ASP A 152 -7.97 -4.47 -4.72
N LYS A 153 -7.50 -5.71 -4.65
CA LYS A 153 -6.23 -6.11 -5.24
C LYS A 153 -6.36 -6.06 -6.77
N GLN A 154 -5.39 -5.45 -7.44
CA GLN A 154 -5.34 -5.38 -8.90
C GLN A 154 -4.70 -6.62 -9.53
#